data_AF-A0A4P6A3X2-F1
#
_entry.id   AF-A0A4P6A3X2-F1
#
_cell.length_a   1.000
_cell.length_b   1.000
_cell.length_c   1.000
_cell.angle_alpha   90.00
_cell.angle_beta   90.00
_cell.angle_gamma   90.00
#
_symmetry.space_group_name_H-M   'P 1'
#
loop_
_entity.id
_entity.type
_entity.pdbx_description
1 polymer ?
#
loop_
_entity_poly.entity_id
_entity_poly.type
_entity_poly.pdbx_seq_one_letter_code
_entity_poly.pdbx_strand_id
1 'polypeptide(L)'
;MNNTELNHKYTPEELNETNAKIIEFFNALPDAEFTTLKNLIIARHEVIESHLVQLNESQRKAFVNLELEKNQFLTEEIQKILEEAKSDLAHFVRSRSAAKKYK
;
A
#
# COMPACT_ATOMS: atom_id res chain seq x y z
N MET A 1 0.69 3.40 9.64
CA MET A 1 0.89 1.96 9.35
C MET A 1 2.06 1.44 10.18
N ASN A 2 2.03 0.18 10.62
CA ASN A 2 3.02 -0.48 11.48
C ASN A 2 3.58 -1.77 10.87
N ASN A 3 4.74 -2.23 11.36
CA ASN A 3 5.44 -3.39 10.78
C ASN A 3 4.63 -4.69 10.78
N THR A 4 3.79 -4.92 11.78
CA THR A 4 2.97 -6.14 11.90
C THR A 4 1.78 -6.18 10.93
N GLU A 5 1.46 -5.05 10.28
CA GLU A 5 0.31 -4.93 9.40
C GLU A 5 0.60 -5.51 8.01
N LEU A 6 1.85 -5.43 7.54
CA LEU A 6 2.28 -6.01 6.26
C LEU A 6 3.12 -7.29 6.38
N ASN A 7 3.58 -7.63 7.58
CA ASN A 7 4.38 -8.83 7.83
C ASN A 7 3.62 -9.90 8.61
N HIS A 8 4.05 -11.14 8.47
CA HIS A 8 3.60 -12.32 9.20
C HIS A 8 4.75 -13.29 9.44
N LYS A 9 4.49 -14.39 10.16
CA LYS A 9 5.51 -15.38 10.55
C LYS A 9 6.25 -16.09 9.39
N TYR A 10 5.79 -15.94 8.15
CA TYR A 10 6.40 -16.53 6.96
C TYR A 10 6.91 -15.47 5.98
N THR A 11 6.96 -14.20 6.39
CA THR A 11 7.50 -13.14 5.54
C THR A 11 9.02 -13.31 5.43
N PRO A 12 9.58 -13.51 4.22
CA PRO A 12 11.02 -13.56 4.04
C PRO A 12 11.65 -12.17 4.24
N GLU A 13 12.95 -12.14 4.51
CA GLU A 13 13.71 -10.91 4.79
C GLU A 13 13.59 -9.87 3.66
N GLU A 14 13.74 -10.31 2.41
CA GLU A 14 13.60 -9.44 1.22
C GLU A 14 12.20 -8.79 1.11
N LEU A 15 11.14 -9.53 1.46
CA LEU A 15 9.78 -9.00 1.50
C LEU A 15 9.60 -8.06 2.70
N ASN A 16 10.25 -8.35 3.84
CA ASN A 16 10.22 -7.48 5.01
C ASN A 16 10.81 -6.09 4.70
N GLU A 17 11.97 -6.05 4.03
CA GLU A 17 12.60 -4.79 3.61
C GLU A 17 11.69 -4.00 2.67
N THR A 18 11.04 -4.68 1.72
CA THR A 18 10.09 -4.05 0.80
C THR A 18 8.86 -3.53 1.54
N ASN A 19 8.33 -4.31 2.48
CA ASN A 19 7.23 -3.90 3.35
C ASN A 19 7.61 -2.69 4.21
N ALA A 20 8.83 -2.63 4.74
CA ALA A 20 9.31 -1.50 5.54
C ALA A 20 9.31 -0.20 4.72
N LYS A 21 9.78 -0.23 3.47
CA LYS A 21 9.74 0.94 2.56
C LYS A 21 8.31 1.41 2.29
N ILE A 22 7.36 0.49 2.16
CA ILE A 22 5.94 0.83 2.00
C ILE A 22 5.43 1.47 3.31
N ILE A 23 5.75 0.92 4.48
CA ILE A 23 5.37 1.50 5.77
C ILE A 23 5.91 2.92 5.93
N GLU A 24 7.18 3.13 5.60
CA GLU A 24 7.79 4.46 5.58
C GLU A 24 7.06 5.41 4.64
N PHE A 25 6.72 4.97 3.41
CA PHE A 25 5.94 5.77 2.47
C PHE A 25 4.60 6.22 3.06
N PHE A 26 3.85 5.31 3.67
CA PHE A 26 2.55 5.63 4.28
C PHE A 26 2.67 6.54 5.50
N ASN A 27 3.75 6.42 6.27
CA ASN A 27 3.96 7.22 7.48
C ASN A 27 4.54 8.62 7.17
N ALA A 28 5.14 8.82 6.00
CA ALA A 28 5.85 10.05 5.64
C ALA A 28 5.00 11.15 4.96
N LEU A 29 3.69 10.95 4.75
CA LEU A 29 2.88 11.80 3.83
C LEU A 29 2.70 13.27 4.28
N PRO A 30 3.15 14.24 3.45
CA PRO A 30 2.22 15.25 2.91
C PRO A 30 2.22 15.45 1.38
N ASP A 31 3.23 15.01 0.62
CA ASP A 31 3.36 15.24 -0.85
C ASP A 31 3.86 13.99 -1.63
N ALA A 32 3.58 12.78 -1.13
CA ALA A 32 4.23 11.59 -1.67
C ALA A 32 3.77 11.25 -3.10
N GLU A 33 4.74 11.06 -4.01
CA GLU A 33 4.48 10.68 -5.40
C GLU A 33 3.86 9.27 -5.48
N PHE A 34 2.63 9.18 -6.00
CA PHE A 34 1.96 7.90 -6.28
C PHE A 34 2.76 6.98 -7.20
N THR A 35 3.68 7.52 -8.01
CA THR A 35 4.62 6.75 -8.83
C THR A 35 5.55 5.90 -7.95
N THR A 36 6.06 6.47 -6.85
CA THR A 36 6.90 5.75 -5.89
C THR A 36 6.13 4.62 -5.22
N LEU A 37 4.90 4.89 -4.77
CA LEU A 37 4.03 3.84 -4.22
C LEU A 37 3.80 2.72 -5.23
N LYS A 38 3.44 3.05 -6.47
CA LYS A 38 3.24 2.06 -7.54
C LYS A 38 4.48 1.18 -7.73
N ASN A 39 5.66 1.77 -7.79
CA ASN A 39 6.91 1.02 -7.95
C ASN A 39 7.18 0.09 -6.77
N LEU A 40 6.90 0.54 -5.54
CA LEU A 40 7.03 -0.30 -4.34
C LEU A 40 6.03 -1.47 -4.35
N ILE A 41 4.80 -1.28 -4.81
CA ILE A 41 3.80 -2.36 -4.94
C ILE A 41 4.24 -3.39 -5.99
N ILE A 42 4.79 -2.94 -7.12
CA ILE A 42 5.33 -3.83 -8.15
C ILE A 42 6.51 -4.63 -7.59
N ALA A 43 7.48 -3.98 -6.96
CA ALA A 43 8.63 -4.64 -6.35
C ALA A 43 8.20 -5.69 -5.31
N ARG A 44 7.20 -5.34 -4.47
CA ARG A 44 6.62 -6.26 -3.49
C ARG A 44 6.03 -7.50 -4.16
N HIS A 45 5.28 -7.32 -5.25
CA HIS A 45 4.69 -8.42 -6.00
C HIS A 45 5.75 -9.34 -6.60
N GLU A 46 6.80 -8.79 -7.20
CA GLU A 46 7.93 -9.55 -7.77
C GLU A 46 8.63 -10.40 -6.70
N VAL A 47 8.88 -9.84 -5.51
CA VAL A 47 9.47 -10.58 -4.38
C VAL A 47 8.56 -11.72 -3.93
N ILE A 48 7.25 -11.49 -3.85
CA ILE A 48 6.27 -12.53 -3.49
C ILE A 48 6.27 -13.66 -4.53
N GLU A 49 6.21 -13.33 -5.82
CA GLU A 49 6.21 -14.34 -6.88
C GLU A 49 7.50 -15.18 -6.85
N SER A 50 8.65 -14.51 -6.72
CA SER A 50 9.96 -15.16 -6.57
C SER A 50 9.98 -16.11 -5.37
N HIS A 51 9.49 -15.66 -4.21
CA HIS A 51 9.44 -16.48 -3.00
C HIS A 51 8.50 -17.68 -3.16
N LEU A 52 7.32 -17.49 -3.75
CA LEU A 52 6.34 -18.56 -3.96
C LEU A 52 6.91 -19.72 -4.78
N VAL A 53 7.76 -19.46 -5.78
CA VAL A 53 8.39 -20.49 -6.60
C VAL A 53 9.33 -21.39 -5.78
N GLN A 54 9.95 -20.85 -4.73
CA GLN A 54 10.88 -21.58 -3.86
C GLN A 54 10.19 -22.47 -2.82
N LEU A 55 8.89 -22.24 -2.56
CA LEU A 55 8.14 -22.97 -1.53
C LEU A 55 7.53 -24.27 -2.06
N ASN A 56 7.56 -25.31 -1.23
CA ASN A 56 6.79 -26.53 -1.46
C ASN A 56 5.28 -26.27 -1.27
N GLU A 57 4.42 -27.21 -1.68
CA GLU A 57 2.97 -27.00 -1.68
C GLU A 57 2.39 -26.63 -0.31
N SER A 58 2.86 -27.28 0.76
CA SER A 58 2.37 -27.03 2.12
C SER A 58 2.78 -25.63 2.62
N GLN A 59 4.06 -25.28 2.44
CA GLN A 59 4.59 -23.96 2.79
C GLN A 59 3.92 -22.86 1.97
N ARG A 60 3.73 -23.10 0.68
CA ARG A 60 3.09 -22.17 -0.25
C ARG A 60 1.66 -21.87 0.18
N LYS A 61 0.86 -22.90 0.49
CA LYS A 61 -0.51 -22.71 1.02
C LYS A 61 -0.52 -21.89 2.31
N ALA A 62 0.38 -22.20 3.23
CA ALA A 62 0.46 -21.48 4.50
C ALA A 62 0.89 -20.01 4.33
N PHE A 63 1.82 -19.74 3.42
CA PHE A 63 2.25 -18.39 3.06
C PHE A 63 1.11 -17.61 2.40
N VAL A 64 0.51 -18.16 1.33
CA VAL A 64 -0.55 -17.50 0.55
C VAL A 64 -1.73 -17.10 1.41
N ASN A 65 -2.17 -17.96 2.33
CA ASN A 65 -3.30 -17.66 3.20
C ASN A 65 -3.06 -16.41 4.07
N LEU A 66 -1.85 -16.27 4.62
CA LEU A 66 -1.50 -15.09 5.42
C LEU A 66 -1.25 -13.87 4.53
N GLU A 67 -0.62 -14.06 3.39
CA GLU A 67 -0.29 -13.00 2.45
C GLU A 67 -1.54 -12.36 1.82
N LEU A 68 -2.62 -13.14 1.64
CA LEU A 68 -3.92 -12.61 1.21
C LEU A 68 -4.46 -11.56 2.18
N GLU A 69 -4.36 -11.78 3.49
CA GLU A 69 -4.80 -10.81 4.51
C GLU A 69 -3.99 -9.51 4.43
N LYS A 70 -2.67 -9.62 4.20
CA LYS A 70 -1.76 -8.46 4.07
C LYS A 70 -2.02 -7.67 2.79
N ASN A 71 -2.25 -8.38 1.68
CA ASN A 71 -2.64 -7.78 0.40
C ASN A 71 -3.97 -7.04 0.50
N GLN A 72 -4.95 -7.63 1.18
CA GLN A 72 -6.25 -7.00 1.37
C GLN A 72 -6.12 -5.73 2.21
N PHE A 73 -5.43 -5.79 3.35
CA PHE A 73 -5.16 -4.61 4.18
C PHE A 73 -4.47 -3.50 3.38
N LEU A 74 -3.41 -3.82 2.63
CA LEU A 74 -2.69 -2.83 1.82
C LEU A 74 -3.59 -2.22 0.74
N THR A 75 -4.47 -3.02 0.13
CA THR A 75 -5.45 -2.54 -0.85
C THR A 75 -6.42 -1.55 -0.22
N GLU A 76 -6.92 -1.85 0.98
CA GLU A 76 -7.83 -0.96 1.73
C GLU A 76 -7.14 0.37 2.11
N GLU A 77 -5.88 0.33 2.53
CA GLU A 77 -5.12 1.56 2.85
C GLU A 77 -4.87 2.42 1.60
N ILE A 78 -4.54 1.82 0.46
CA ILE A 78 -4.39 2.55 -0.81
C ILE A 78 -5.73 3.17 -1.24
N GLN A 79 -6.84 2.46 -1.05
CA GLN A 79 -8.17 2.98 -1.36
C GLN A 79 -8.54 4.18 -0.48
N LYS A 80 -8.22 4.15 0.82
CA LYS A 80 -8.45 5.29 1.72
C LYS A 80 -7.73 6.55 1.25
N ILE A 81 -6.45 6.44 0.89
CA ILE A 81 -5.67 7.57 0.33
C ILE A 81 -6.32 8.11 -0.95
N LEU A 82 -6.80 7.22 -1.83
CA LEU A 82 -7.47 7.64 -3.06
C LEU A 82 -8.76 8.42 -2.77
N GLU A 83 -9.57 7.96 -1.82
CA GLU A 83 -10.82 8.63 -1.45
C GLU A 83 -10.57 9.98 -0.74
N GLU A 84 -9.54 10.06 0.10
CA GLU A 84 -9.09 11.32 0.71
C GLU A 84 -8.70 12.34 -0.36
N ALA A 85 -7.85 11.94 -1.32
CA ALA A 85 -7.43 12.82 -2.42
C ALA A 85 -8.62 13.30 -3.29
N LYS A 86 -9.61 12.44 -3.55
CA LYS A 86 -10.84 12.83 -4.28
C LYS A 86 -11.68 13.84 -3.47
N SER A 87 -11.81 13.61 -2.17
CA SER A 87 -12.55 14.51 -1.27
C SER A 87 -11.93 15.89 -1.24
N ASP A 88 -10.60 15.96 -1.10
CA ASP A 88 -9.84 17.22 -1.06
C ASP A 88 -9.99 18.02 -2.36
N LEU A 89 -9.89 17.35 -3.51
CA LEU A 89 -10.13 17.97 -4.81
C LEU A 89 -11.57 18.53 -4.91
N ALA A 90 -12.57 17.75 -4.46
CA ALA A 90 -13.96 18.19 -4.47
C ALA A 90 -14.22 19.39 -3.53
N HIS A 91 -13.55 19.44 -2.38
CA HIS A 91 -13.58 20.59 -1.46
C HIS A 91 -12.94 21.83 -2.10
N PHE A 92 -11.78 21.68 -2.76
CA PHE A 92 -11.09 22.78 -3.44
C PHE A 92 -11.91 23.36 -4.61
N VAL A 93 -12.56 22.52 -5.41
CA VAL A 93 -13.43 22.99 -6.51
C VAL A 93 -14.64 23.76 -5.97
N ARG A 94 -15.23 23.29 -4.87
CA ARG A 94 -16.36 23.98 -4.21
C ARG A 94 -15.93 25.32 -3.62
N SER A 95 -14.79 25.37 -2.91
CA SER A 95 -14.26 26.62 -2.34
C SER A 95 -13.92 27.65 -3.43
N ARG A 96 -13.32 27.22 -4.55
CA ARG A 96 -13.07 28.07 -5.72
C ARG A 96 -14.36 28.62 -6.34
N SER A 97 -15.40 27.78 -6.41
CA SER A 97 -16.70 28.19 -6.97
C SER A 97 -17.44 29.17 -6.05
N ALA A 98 -17.33 28.99 -4.72
CA ALA A 98 -17.88 29.92 -3.74
C ALA A 98 -17.15 31.27 -3.78
N ALA A 99 -15.81 31.28 -3.82
CA ALA A 99 -15.02 32.51 -3.94
C ALA A 99 -15.35 33.33 -5.20
N LYS A 100 -15.74 32.66 -6.30
CA LYS A 100 -16.19 33.34 -7.53
C LYS A 100 -17.60 33.95 -7.43
N LYS A 101 -18.45 33.51 -6.49
CA LYS A 101 -19.82 34.05 -6.28
C LYS A 101 -19.84 35.31 -5.40
N TYR A 102 -18.78 35.58 -4.65
CA TYR A 102 -18.63 36.75 -3.78
C TYR A 102 -17.77 37.87 -4.41
N LYS A 103 -17.40 37.75 -5.69
CA LYS A 103 -16.84 38.81 -6.53
C LYS A 103 -17.92 39.34 -7.45
#